data_AF-E8URF5-F1
#
_entry.id   AF-E8URF5-F1
#
_cell.length_a   1.000
_cell.length_b   1.000
_cell.length_c   1.000
_cell.angle_alpha   90.00
_cell.angle_beta   90.00
_cell.angle_gamma   90.00
#
_symmetry.space_group_name_H-M   'P 1'
#
loop_
_entity.id
_entity.type
_entity.pdbx_description
1 polymer ?
#
loop_
_entity_poly.entity_id
_entity_poly.type
_entity_poly.pdbx_seq_one_letter_code
_entity_poly.pdbx_strand_id
1 'polypeptide(L)'
;MLTPMDIHNKEFKRSFRGYNEEEVDEFLDKIMEDYEMLYKENAELKDRINIMNEKLQSYINMENTLNNTLIVAQNTAEELKRNAEKEAQLIIQNAQQNAEKILEKANQEVVRIRMELERYRKQLNVFKAKFKSLLEAQLESILSIDEKELIPDEDEEKDAE
;
A
#
# COMPACT_ATOMS: atom_id res chain seq x y z
N MET A 1 50.90 -1.50 48.60
CA MET A 1 50.28 -2.12 49.79
C MET A 1 51.12 -3.31 50.17
N LEU A 2 51.15 -3.66 51.46
CA LEU A 2 51.85 -4.85 51.96
C LEU A 2 51.06 -6.09 51.56
N THR A 3 51.78 -7.13 51.14
CA THR A 3 51.23 -8.47 50.91
C THR A 3 51.30 -9.30 52.21
N PRO A 4 50.52 -10.38 52.33
CA PRO A 4 50.69 -11.34 53.43
C PRO A 4 52.15 -11.80 53.60
N MET A 5 52.87 -12.03 52.49
CA MET A 5 54.30 -12.37 52.54
C MET A 5 55.20 -11.23 53.02
N ASP A 6 54.85 -9.97 52.75
CA ASP A 6 55.58 -8.82 53.29
C ASP A 6 55.40 -8.69 54.81
N ILE A 7 54.26 -9.16 55.34
CA ILE A 7 53.97 -9.22 56.78
C ILE A 7 54.73 -10.39 57.41
N HIS A 8 54.74 -11.57 56.76
CA HIS A 8 55.46 -12.76 57.22
C HIS A 8 56.98 -12.54 57.33
N ASN A 9 57.56 -11.91 56.31
CA ASN A 9 59.01 -11.68 56.24
C ASN A 9 59.47 -10.46 57.05
N LYS A 10 58.59 -9.86 57.87
CA LYS A 10 58.89 -8.61 58.55
C LYS A 10 59.67 -8.86 59.84
N GLU A 11 60.97 -8.57 59.81
CA GLU A 11 61.79 -8.58 61.02
C GLU A 11 61.74 -7.24 61.76
N PHE A 12 61.55 -7.30 63.09
CA PHE A 12 61.56 -6.15 63.99
C PHE A 12 62.87 -6.08 64.78
N LYS A 13 63.41 -4.87 64.97
CA LYS A 13 64.63 -4.67 65.78
C LYS A 13 64.29 -4.80 67.26
N ARG A 14 65.10 -5.55 68.02
CA ARG A 14 64.98 -5.65 69.49
C ARG A 14 65.40 -4.34 70.15
N SER A 15 64.63 -3.90 71.15
CA SER A 15 64.89 -2.70 71.96
C SER A 15 64.62 -2.98 73.43
N PHE A 16 65.34 -2.30 74.34
CA PHE A 16 65.13 -2.45 75.78
C PHE A 16 63.75 -1.92 76.17
N ARG A 17 62.89 -2.80 76.73
CA ARG A 17 61.43 -2.60 76.98
C ARG A 17 60.53 -2.61 75.72
N GLY A 18 60.83 -3.45 74.73
CA GLY A 18 59.95 -3.69 73.58
C GLY A 18 58.72 -4.54 73.88
N TYR A 19 57.84 -4.70 72.88
CA TYR A 19 56.71 -5.63 72.92
C TYR A 19 57.18 -7.09 73.01
N ASN A 20 56.33 -7.97 73.54
CA ASN A 20 56.58 -9.40 73.58
C ASN A 20 56.58 -9.98 72.15
N GLU A 21 57.66 -10.62 71.75
CA GLU A 21 57.86 -11.18 70.40
C GLU A 21 56.79 -12.23 70.07
N GLU A 22 56.48 -13.14 71.01
CA GLU A 22 55.47 -14.19 70.82
C GLU A 22 54.05 -13.61 70.62
N GLU A 23 53.65 -12.61 71.40
CA GLU A 23 52.33 -11.96 71.26
C GLU A 23 52.22 -11.15 69.97
N VAL A 24 53.32 -10.56 69.51
CA VAL A 24 53.38 -9.82 68.24
C VAL A 24 53.27 -10.80 67.08
N ASP A 25 53.98 -11.92 67.11
CA ASP A 25 53.94 -12.94 66.06
C ASP A 25 52.55 -13.57 65.96
N GLU A 26 51.92 -13.96 67.07
CA GLU A 26 50.53 -14.47 67.08
C GLU A 26 49.52 -13.45 66.51
N PHE A 27 49.76 -12.15 66.70
CA PHE A 27 48.91 -11.11 66.15
C PHE A 27 49.18 -10.88 64.65
N LEU A 28 50.43 -10.95 64.22
CA LEU A 28 50.81 -10.87 62.80
C LEU A 28 50.26 -12.07 62.02
N ASP A 29 50.22 -13.27 62.59
CA ASP A 29 49.59 -14.45 62.00
C ASP A 29 48.10 -14.21 61.72
N LYS A 30 47.35 -13.68 62.70
CA LYS A 30 45.94 -13.31 62.50
C LYS A 30 45.75 -12.23 61.43
N ILE A 31 46.63 -11.22 61.41
CA ILE A 31 46.59 -10.18 60.37
C ILE A 31 46.86 -10.79 58.99
N MET A 32 47.79 -11.74 58.87
CA MET A 32 48.08 -12.41 57.60
C MET A 32 46.87 -13.20 57.10
N GLU A 33 46.21 -13.97 57.96
CA GLU A 33 44.98 -14.71 57.60
C GLU A 33 43.87 -13.76 57.13
N ASP A 34 43.62 -12.67 57.86
CA ASP A 34 42.62 -11.67 57.50
C ASP A 34 42.97 -10.97 56.17
N TYR A 35 44.25 -10.66 55.96
CA TYR A 35 44.73 -10.06 54.70
C TYR A 35 44.56 -11.01 53.52
N GLU A 36 44.90 -12.31 53.67
CA GLU A 36 44.68 -13.31 52.63
C GLU A 36 43.20 -13.43 52.27
N MET A 37 42.33 -13.45 53.28
CA MET A 37 40.88 -13.49 53.08
C MET A 37 40.38 -12.25 52.32
N LEU A 38 40.83 -11.05 52.72
CA LEU A 38 40.53 -9.79 52.04
C LEU A 38 41.01 -9.78 50.58
N TYR A 39 42.22 -10.28 50.30
CA TYR A 39 42.75 -10.36 48.94
C TYR A 39 41.91 -11.30 48.06
N LYS A 40 41.53 -12.45 48.61
CA LYS A 40 40.67 -13.41 47.91
C LYS A 40 39.30 -12.82 47.62
N GLU A 41 38.64 -12.21 48.62
CA GLU A 41 37.34 -11.57 48.43
C GLU A 41 37.42 -10.42 47.41
N ASN A 42 38.49 -9.61 47.46
CA ASN A 42 38.70 -8.53 46.51
C ASN A 42 38.84 -9.03 45.07
N ALA A 43 39.57 -10.14 44.87
CA ALA A 43 39.71 -10.78 43.57
C ALA A 43 38.34 -11.31 43.07
N GLU A 44 37.60 -12.03 43.92
CA GLU A 44 36.27 -12.54 43.58
C GLU A 44 35.28 -11.42 43.24
N LEU A 45 35.29 -10.31 43.99
CA LEU A 45 34.44 -9.15 43.73
C LEU A 45 34.82 -8.47 42.40
N LYS A 46 36.10 -8.32 42.10
CA LYS A 46 36.56 -7.77 40.82
C LYS A 46 36.11 -8.63 39.64
N ASP A 47 36.22 -9.95 39.76
CA ASP A 47 35.77 -10.88 38.73
C ASP A 47 34.24 -10.79 38.53
N ARG A 48 33.47 -10.70 39.62
CA ARG A 48 32.01 -10.49 39.53
C ARG A 48 31.66 -9.17 38.85
N ILE A 49 32.35 -8.08 39.19
CA ILE A 49 32.16 -6.77 38.56
C ILE A 49 32.44 -6.86 37.06
N ASN A 50 33.52 -7.53 36.65
CA ASN A 50 33.86 -7.70 35.24
C ASN A 50 32.75 -8.46 34.49
N ILE A 51 32.29 -9.60 35.04
CA ILE A 51 31.19 -10.39 34.44
C ILE A 51 29.89 -9.57 34.35
N MET A 52 29.57 -8.80 35.39
CA MET A 52 28.37 -7.95 35.39
C MET A 52 28.47 -6.81 34.38
N ASN A 53 29.66 -6.20 34.22
CA ASN A 53 29.90 -5.18 33.21
C ASN A 53 29.76 -5.74 31.79
N GLU A 54 30.28 -6.93 31.51
CA GLU A 54 30.11 -7.59 30.21
C GLU A 54 28.64 -7.86 29.89
N LYS A 55 27.88 -8.36 30.87
CA LYS A 55 26.43 -8.55 30.73
C LYS A 55 25.69 -7.24 30.48
N LEU A 56 26.04 -6.18 31.20
CA LEU A 56 25.46 -4.85 31.02
C LEU A 56 25.72 -4.32 29.61
N GLN A 57 26.94 -4.46 29.11
CA GLN A 57 27.28 -4.07 27.73
C GLN A 57 26.47 -4.87 26.70
N SER A 58 26.28 -6.17 26.92
CA SER A 58 25.41 -7.00 26.08
C SER A 58 23.96 -6.48 26.07
N TYR A 59 23.41 -6.13 27.24
CA TYR A 59 22.06 -5.57 27.33
C TYR A 59 21.93 -4.22 26.63
N ILE A 60 22.91 -3.32 26.76
CA ILE A 60 22.93 -2.03 26.06
C ILE A 60 22.95 -2.25 24.55
N ASN A 61 23.77 -3.18 24.05
CA ASN A 61 23.83 -3.49 22.62
C ASN A 61 22.50 -4.09 22.11
N MET A 62 21.88 -4.94 22.91
CA MET A 62 20.58 -5.53 22.60
C MET A 62 19.47 -4.45 22.56
N GLU A 63 19.45 -3.54 23.54
CA GLU A 63 18.52 -2.42 23.61
C GLU A 63 18.67 -1.50 22.39
N ASN A 64 19.90 -1.14 22.02
CA ASN A 64 20.17 -0.34 20.83
C ASN A 64 19.68 -1.03 19.55
N THR A 65 19.88 -2.34 19.44
CA THR A 65 19.41 -3.13 18.29
C THR A 65 17.88 -3.18 18.24
N LEU A 66 17.23 -3.37 19.38
CA LEU A 66 15.78 -3.38 19.49
C LEU A 66 15.19 -2.02 19.09
N ASN A 67 15.74 -0.92 19.62
CA ASN A 67 15.31 0.43 19.31
C ASN A 67 15.46 0.75 17.82
N ASN A 68 16.60 0.39 17.21
CA ASN A 68 16.80 0.56 15.77
C ASN A 68 15.81 -0.27 14.95
N THR A 69 15.55 -1.52 15.35
CA THR A 69 14.60 -2.39 14.66
C THR A 69 13.17 -1.83 14.75
N LEU A 70 12.79 -1.30 15.92
CA LEU A 70 11.49 -0.66 16.13
C LEU A 70 11.31 0.56 15.22
N ILE A 71 12.33 1.42 15.12
CA ILE A 71 12.31 2.59 14.24
C ILE A 71 12.19 2.17 12.77
N VAL A 72 12.95 1.16 12.33
CA VAL A 72 12.85 0.64 10.96
C VAL A 72 11.45 0.08 10.68
N ALA A 73 10.88 -0.69 11.61
CA ALA A 73 9.54 -1.23 11.48
C ALA A 73 8.49 -0.12 11.38
N GLN A 74 8.60 0.93 12.22
CA GLN A 74 7.70 2.09 12.17
C GLN A 74 7.81 2.83 10.83
N ASN A 75 9.02 3.15 10.38
CA ASN A 75 9.24 3.84 9.10
C ASN A 75 8.70 3.02 7.92
N THR A 76 8.92 1.71 7.94
CA THR A 76 8.39 0.79 6.90
C THR A 76 6.87 0.78 6.90
N ALA A 77 6.23 0.76 8.07
CA ALA A 77 4.77 0.81 8.19
C ALA A 77 4.20 2.14 7.68
N GLU A 78 4.84 3.27 8.02
CA GLU A 78 4.45 4.60 7.54
C GLU A 78 4.61 4.72 6.02
N GLU A 79 5.71 4.21 5.46
CA GLU A 79 5.94 4.19 4.01
C GLU A 79 4.90 3.33 3.28
N LEU A 80 4.61 2.12 3.79
CA LEU A 80 3.59 1.24 3.24
C LEU A 80 2.22 1.92 3.24
N LYS A 81 1.85 2.56 4.35
CA LYS A 81 0.59 3.31 4.47
C LYS A 81 0.52 4.44 3.43
N ARG A 82 1.58 5.24 3.31
CA ARG A 82 1.65 6.36 2.35
C ARG A 82 1.56 5.87 0.90
N ASN A 83 2.19 4.74 0.59
CA ASN A 83 2.13 4.16 -0.76
C ASN A 83 0.73 3.62 -1.07
N ALA A 84 0.10 2.91 -0.12
CA ALA A 84 -1.28 2.44 -0.26
C ALA A 84 -2.27 3.61 -0.45
N GLU A 85 -2.11 4.70 0.29
CA GLU A 85 -2.94 5.91 0.13
C GLU A 85 -2.80 6.54 -1.26
N LYS A 86 -1.57 6.64 -1.79
CA LYS A 86 -1.32 7.14 -3.15
C LYS A 86 -1.93 6.23 -4.22
N GLU A 87 -1.75 4.91 -4.07
CA GLU A 87 -2.30 3.94 -5.02
C GLU A 87 -3.83 3.97 -5.02
N ALA A 88 -4.46 4.05 -3.84
CA ALA A 88 -5.90 4.20 -3.72
C ALA A 88 -6.40 5.48 -4.41
N GLN A 89 -5.70 6.61 -4.22
CA GLN A 89 -6.04 7.87 -4.91
C GLN A 89 -5.94 7.73 -6.44
N LEU A 90 -4.89 7.10 -6.94
CA LEU A 90 -4.72 6.84 -8.38
C LEU A 90 -5.82 5.94 -8.93
N ILE A 91 -6.21 4.89 -8.20
CA ILE A 91 -7.32 4.01 -8.59
C ILE A 91 -8.61 4.80 -8.70
N ILE A 92 -8.94 5.63 -7.70
CA ILE A 92 -10.14 6.47 -7.71
C ILE A 92 -10.11 7.44 -8.90
N GLN A 93 -8.97 8.12 -9.12
CA GLN A 93 -8.81 9.06 -10.22
C GLN A 93 -8.98 8.38 -11.59
N ASN A 94 -8.36 7.21 -11.79
CA ASN A 94 -8.48 6.44 -13.01
C ASN A 94 -9.92 5.95 -13.24
N ALA A 95 -10.60 5.51 -12.18
CA ALA A 95 -11.99 5.09 -12.25
C ALA A 95 -12.91 6.26 -12.65
N GLN A 96 -12.69 7.46 -12.07
CA GLN A 96 -13.42 8.68 -12.42
C GLN A 96 -13.20 9.06 -13.88
N GLN A 97 -11.95 9.12 -14.35
CA GLN A 97 -11.64 9.43 -15.75
C GLN A 97 -12.25 8.43 -16.74
N ASN A 98 -12.25 7.14 -16.38
CA ASN A 98 -12.88 6.12 -17.22
C ASN A 98 -14.41 6.26 -17.24
N ALA A 99 -15.04 6.57 -16.10
CA ALA A 99 -16.47 6.84 -16.03
C ALA A 99 -16.85 8.07 -16.88
N GLU A 100 -16.08 9.15 -16.81
CA GLU A 100 -16.27 10.34 -17.65
C GLU A 100 -16.18 10.02 -19.14
N LYS A 101 -15.18 9.22 -19.56
CA LYS A 101 -15.06 8.77 -20.95
C LYS A 101 -16.25 7.93 -21.41
N ILE A 102 -16.77 7.07 -20.54
CA ILE A 102 -17.95 6.25 -20.85
C ILE A 102 -19.19 7.14 -21.03
N LEU A 103 -19.40 8.09 -20.11
CA LEU A 103 -20.51 9.04 -20.19
C LEU A 103 -20.43 9.90 -21.44
N GLU A 104 -19.24 10.40 -21.78
CA GLU A 104 -19.03 11.20 -22.98
C GLU A 104 -19.35 10.40 -24.25
N LYS A 105 -18.87 9.16 -24.35
CA LYS A 105 -19.21 8.27 -25.49
C LYS A 105 -20.71 8.01 -25.56
N ALA A 106 -21.37 7.74 -24.43
CA ALA A 106 -22.81 7.51 -24.39
C ALA A 106 -23.59 8.75 -24.85
N ASN A 107 -23.18 9.94 -24.43
CA ASN A 107 -23.81 11.20 -24.86
C ASN A 107 -23.64 11.42 -26.36
N GLN A 108 -22.44 11.19 -26.90
CA GLN A 108 -22.17 11.30 -28.34
C GLN A 108 -23.03 10.32 -29.16
N GLU A 109 -23.19 9.08 -28.68
CA GLU A 109 -24.07 8.08 -29.28
C GLU A 109 -25.54 8.53 -29.27
N VAL A 110 -26.03 9.05 -28.15
CA VAL A 110 -27.40 9.59 -28.06
C VAL A 110 -27.62 10.71 -29.07
N VAL A 111 -26.67 11.64 -29.20
CA VAL A 111 -26.73 12.73 -30.18
C VAL A 111 -26.75 12.17 -31.61
N ARG A 112 -25.89 11.20 -31.92
CA ARG A 112 -25.85 10.53 -33.23
C ARG A 112 -27.18 9.87 -33.58
N ILE A 113 -27.73 9.05 -32.68
CA ILE A 113 -29.00 8.35 -32.88
C ILE A 113 -30.15 9.35 -33.11
N ARG A 114 -30.17 10.48 -32.36
CA ARG A 114 -31.17 11.53 -32.58
C ARG A 114 -31.07 12.14 -33.99
N MET A 115 -29.86 12.41 -34.46
CA MET A 115 -29.65 12.94 -35.82
C MET A 115 -30.08 11.94 -36.90
N GLU A 116 -29.77 10.65 -36.72
CA GLU A 116 -30.20 9.58 -37.63
C GLU A 116 -31.72 9.43 -37.66
N LEU A 117 -32.38 9.49 -36.50
CA LEU A 117 -33.83 9.42 -36.38
C LEU A 117 -34.50 10.58 -37.14
N GLU A 118 -34.00 11.80 -36.98
CA GLU A 118 -34.50 12.96 -37.74
C GLU A 118 -34.26 12.83 -39.25
N ARG A 119 -33.12 12.26 -39.65
CA ARG A 119 -32.85 11.95 -41.07
C ARG A 119 -33.86 10.95 -41.62
N TYR A 120 -34.14 9.85 -40.91
CA TYR A 120 -35.12 8.86 -41.33
C TYR A 120 -36.54 9.41 -41.38
N ARG A 121 -36.94 10.27 -40.43
CA ARG A 121 -38.23 10.98 -40.48
C ARG A 121 -38.38 11.82 -41.73
N LYS A 122 -37.34 12.58 -42.11
CA LYS A 122 -37.34 13.37 -43.35
C LYS A 122 -37.45 12.47 -44.59
N GLN A 123 -36.69 11.38 -44.64
CA GLN A 123 -36.76 10.42 -45.75
C GLN A 123 -38.15 9.79 -45.88
N LEU A 124 -38.77 9.41 -44.76
CA LEU A 124 -40.12 8.87 -44.74
C LEU A 124 -41.15 9.88 -45.26
N ASN A 125 -41.05 11.14 -44.87
CA ASN A 125 -41.95 12.20 -45.34
C ASN A 125 -41.80 12.42 -46.86
N VAL A 126 -40.57 12.46 -47.37
CA VAL A 126 -40.30 12.56 -48.81
C VAL A 126 -40.84 11.34 -49.56
N PHE A 127 -40.65 10.14 -49.02
CA PHE A 127 -41.19 8.92 -49.60
C PHE A 127 -42.72 8.94 -49.65
N LYS A 128 -43.38 9.31 -48.54
CA LYS A 128 -44.85 9.46 -48.48
C LYS A 128 -45.37 10.44 -49.52
N ALA A 129 -44.73 11.60 -49.67
CA ALA A 129 -45.11 12.61 -50.67
C ALA A 129 -44.98 12.07 -52.11
N LYS A 130 -43.86 11.40 -52.43
CA LYS A 130 -43.64 10.77 -53.74
C LYS A 130 -44.66 9.67 -54.03
N PHE A 131 -44.92 8.81 -53.05
CA PHE A 131 -45.87 7.72 -53.20
C PHE A 131 -47.31 8.22 -53.38
N LYS A 132 -47.70 9.23 -52.61
CA LYS A 132 -49.01 9.89 -52.76
C LYS A 132 -49.17 10.48 -54.17
N SER A 133 -48.17 11.24 -54.65
CA SER A 133 -48.20 11.82 -56.00
C SER A 133 -48.28 10.76 -57.09
N LEU A 134 -47.61 9.61 -56.93
CA LEU A 134 -47.69 8.49 -57.87
C LEU A 134 -49.10 7.90 -57.90
N LEU A 135 -49.72 7.69 -56.74
CA LEU A 135 -51.10 7.19 -56.67
C LEU A 135 -52.11 8.17 -57.27
N GLU A 136 -51.96 9.47 -57.00
CA GLU A 136 -52.82 10.51 -57.59
C GLU A 136 -52.71 10.51 -59.12
N ALA A 137 -51.50 10.41 -59.67
CA ALA A 137 -51.28 10.32 -61.11
C ALA A 137 -51.91 9.05 -61.73
N GLN A 138 -51.83 7.91 -61.04
CA GLN A 138 -52.47 6.68 -61.53
C GLN A 138 -53.99 6.74 -61.46
N LEU A 139 -54.54 7.36 -60.41
CA LEU A 139 -55.98 7.56 -60.27
C LEU A 139 -56.51 8.50 -61.36
N GLU A 140 -55.80 9.59 -61.63
CA GLU A 140 -56.12 10.51 -62.73
C GLU A 140 -56.07 9.79 -64.08
N SER A 141 -55.04 8.97 -64.33
CA SER A 141 -54.94 8.17 -65.56
C SER A 141 -56.10 7.21 -65.75
N ILE A 142 -56.65 6.61 -64.68
CA ILE A 142 -57.81 5.71 -64.76
C ILE A 142 -59.10 6.50 -65.01
N LEU A 143 -59.27 7.63 -64.34
CA LEU A 143 -60.46 8.49 -64.50
C LEU A 143 -60.50 9.21 -65.84
N SER A 144 -59.35 9.42 -66.49
CA SER A 144 -59.26 9.99 -67.84
C SER A 144 -59.53 8.98 -68.96
N ILE A 145 -59.70 7.69 -68.64
CA ILE A 145 -60.16 6.69 -69.61
C ILE A 145 -61.66 6.91 -69.78
N ASP A 146 -62.07 7.43 -70.93
CA ASP A 146 -63.48 7.59 -71.29
C ASP A 146 -64.15 6.20 -71.35
N GLU A 147 -65.28 6.02 -70.65
CA GLU A 147 -66.05 4.76 -70.66
C GLU A 147 -66.41 4.28 -72.08
N LYS A 148 -66.42 5.19 -73.06
CA LYS A 148 -66.67 4.90 -74.48
C LYS A 148 -65.55 4.12 -75.19
N GLU A 149 -64.32 4.06 -74.67
CA GLU A 149 -63.25 3.23 -75.26
C GLU A 149 -63.23 1.79 -74.71
N LEU A 150 -63.98 1.49 -73.64
CA LEU A 150 -63.92 0.20 -72.97
C LEU A 150 -64.95 -0.83 -73.49
N ILE A 151 -66.00 -0.37 -74.18
CA ILE A 151 -67.02 -1.23 -74.80
C ILE A 151 -67.09 -0.84 -76.28
N PRO A 152 -66.59 -1.68 -77.21
CA PRO A 152 -66.90 -1.49 -78.62
C PRO A 152 -68.40 -1.65 -78.79
N ASP A 153 -69.07 -0.71 -79.47
CA ASP A 153 -70.47 -0.88 -79.88
C ASP A 153 -70.58 -2.17 -80.73
N GLU A 154 -71.11 -3.25 -80.12
CA GLU A 154 -71.62 -4.40 -80.86
C GLU A 154 -72.94 -3.99 -81.49
N ASP A 155 -72.93 -3.18 -82.55
CA ASP A 155 -74.08 -3.02 -83.45
C ASP A 155 -73.69 -2.16 -84.66
N GLU A 156 -72.97 -2.73 -85.64
CA GLU A 156 -72.98 -2.24 -87.02
C GLU A 156 -72.43 -3.29 -88.01
N GLU A 157 -73.04 -4.47 -88.05
CA GLU A 157 -73.01 -5.34 -89.25
C GLU A 157 -74.38 -6.01 -89.45
N LYS A 158 -75.38 -5.16 -89.71
CA LYS A 158 -76.52 -5.53 -90.53
C LYS A 158 -76.63 -4.51 -91.65
N ASP A 159 -76.75 -5.04 -92.86
CA ASP A 159 -77.09 -4.38 -94.12
C ASP A 159 -75.90 -3.84 -94.95
N ALA A 160 -75.28 -4.74 -95.70
CA ALA A 160 -74.93 -4.48 -97.10
C ALA A 160 -75.08 -5.78 -97.91
N GLU A 161 -75.81 -5.67 -99.01
CA GLU A 161 -76.36 -6.70 -99.91
C GLU A 161 -75.36 -7.71 -100.51
#